data_AF-A0A6A6LRH6-F1
#
_entry.id   AF-A0A6A6LRH6-F1
#
_cell.length_a   1.000
_cell.length_b   1.000
_cell.length_c   1.000
_cell.angle_alpha   90.00
_cell.angle_beta   90.00
_cell.angle_gamma   90.00
#
_symmetry.space_group_name_H-M   'P 1'
#
loop_
_entity.id
_entity.type
_entity.pdbx_description
1 polymer ?
#
loop_
_entity_poly.entity_id
_entity_poly.type
_entity_poly.pdbx_seq_one_letter_code
_entity_poly.pdbx_strand_id
1 'polypeptide(L)'
;MQLVHPAYLTILGHLRSKTLENFKSRLEQSLNCGEGFAASVRTCGQSCMLEFDKGCADASIRLAKWDASKVREKLRRDIETHASSVCNLKLSEMIKKYEKQLAGALTEPVESLFEAGGRDTWVSIRGLLKRETEVAVSGLLADFASFELDRFSAVFNHDNDSMPRVWTGKEDIRTITKDARSASLKLLSVMAAIRLDEKPDKIEKYFFPL
;
A
#
# COMPACT_ATOMS: atom_id res chain seq x y z
N MET A 1 -18.58 -22.73 -37.61
CA MET A 1 -18.59 -21.77 -36.48
C MET A 1 -17.23 -21.08 -36.23
N GLN A 2 -16.33 -20.97 -37.22
CA GLN A 2 -15.05 -20.24 -37.06
C GLN A 2 -15.11 -18.76 -37.46
N LEU A 3 -16.07 -18.35 -38.31
CA LEU A 3 -16.15 -16.96 -38.82
C LEU A 3 -16.36 -15.90 -37.73
N VAL A 4 -17.10 -16.23 -36.67
CA VAL A 4 -17.50 -15.27 -35.62
C VAL A 4 -16.56 -15.26 -34.41
N HIS A 5 -15.59 -16.17 -34.34
CA HIS A 5 -14.66 -16.26 -33.23
C HIS A 5 -13.75 -15.02 -33.07
N PRO A 6 -13.20 -14.42 -34.16
CA PRO A 6 -12.45 -13.16 -34.04
C PRO A 6 -13.29 -12.02 -33.45
N ALA A 7 -14.56 -11.89 -33.87
CA ALA A 7 -15.47 -10.89 -33.34
C ALA A 7 -15.75 -11.09 -31.84
N TYR A 8 -15.91 -12.34 -31.40
CA TYR A 8 -16.04 -12.69 -29.99
C TYR A 8 -14.81 -12.27 -29.17
N LEU A 9 -13.59 -12.53 -29.66
CA LEU A 9 -12.36 -12.10 -28.98
C LEU A 9 -12.27 -10.57 -28.86
N THR A 10 -12.68 -9.83 -29.90
CA THR A 10 -12.75 -8.37 -29.84
C THR A 10 -13.75 -7.89 -28.77
N ILE A 11 -14.93 -8.49 -28.69
CA ILE A 11 -15.94 -8.18 -27.66
C ILE A 11 -15.37 -8.44 -26.26
N LEU A 12 -14.71 -9.58 -26.04
CA LEU A 12 -14.06 -9.89 -24.77
C LEU A 12 -12.97 -8.87 -24.40
N GLY A 13 -12.18 -8.44 -25.39
CA GLY A 13 -11.17 -7.39 -25.22
C GLY A 13 -11.79 -6.07 -24.78
N HIS A 14 -12.87 -5.64 -25.43
CA HIS A 14 -13.60 -4.41 -25.09
C HIS A 14 -14.24 -4.50 -23.70
N LEU A 15 -14.89 -5.63 -23.39
CA LEU A 15 -15.50 -5.86 -22.10
C LEU A 15 -14.46 -5.77 -20.98
N ARG A 16 -13.31 -6.44 -21.13
CA ARG A 16 -12.19 -6.35 -20.18
C ARG A 16 -11.75 -4.91 -19.96
N SER A 17 -11.47 -4.16 -21.02
CA SER A 17 -11.02 -2.77 -20.91
C SER A 17 -12.06 -1.89 -20.21
N LYS A 18 -13.33 -2.01 -20.59
CA LYS A 18 -14.43 -1.25 -19.97
C LYS A 18 -14.58 -1.58 -18.48
N THR A 19 -14.54 -2.86 -18.13
CA THR A 19 -14.65 -3.30 -16.73
C THR A 19 -13.47 -2.82 -15.89
N LEU A 20 -12.26 -2.79 -16.44
CA LEU A 20 -11.09 -2.26 -15.75
C LEU A 20 -11.23 -0.73 -15.49
N GLU A 21 -11.69 0.05 -16.47
CA GLU A 21 -11.93 1.49 -16.26
C GLU A 21 -13.05 1.75 -15.24
N ASN A 22 -14.10 0.91 -15.23
CA ASN A 22 -15.11 0.94 -14.18
C ASN A 22 -14.52 0.65 -12.79
N PHE A 23 -13.59 -0.31 -12.69
CA PHE A 23 -12.92 -0.60 -11.42
C PHE A 23 -12.14 0.62 -10.92
N LYS A 24 -11.34 1.24 -11.78
CA LYS A 24 -10.52 2.43 -11.42
C LYS A 24 -11.39 3.57 -10.90
N SER A 25 -12.43 3.93 -11.65
CA SER A 25 -13.34 5.02 -11.29
C SER A 25 -14.10 4.75 -9.98
N ARG A 26 -14.59 3.52 -9.78
CA ARG A 26 -15.28 3.13 -8.54
C ARG A 26 -14.34 3.12 -7.33
N LEU A 27 -13.12 2.60 -7.50
CA LEU A 27 -12.13 2.60 -6.44
C LEU A 27 -11.78 4.04 -6.03
N GLU A 28 -11.51 4.92 -6.99
CA GLU A 28 -11.23 6.34 -6.72
C GLU A 28 -12.38 7.01 -5.97
N GLN A 29 -13.63 6.80 -6.42
CA GLN A 29 -14.80 7.34 -5.76
C GLN A 29 -14.94 6.83 -4.31
N SER A 30 -14.77 5.53 -4.10
CA SER A 30 -14.83 4.88 -2.78
C SER A 30 -13.83 5.50 -1.79
N LEU A 31 -12.58 5.68 -2.25
CA LEU A 31 -11.53 6.28 -1.44
C LEU A 31 -11.80 7.77 -1.16
N ASN A 32 -12.36 8.50 -2.12
CA ASN A 32 -12.77 9.89 -1.92
C ASN A 32 -13.93 10.03 -0.92
N CYS A 33 -14.75 8.99 -0.75
CA CYS A 33 -15.79 8.91 0.27
C CYS A 33 -15.27 8.46 1.65
N GLY A 34 -13.96 8.23 1.79
CA GLY A 34 -13.33 7.82 3.05
C GLY A 34 -13.53 6.34 3.41
N GLU A 35 -13.91 5.50 2.44
CA GLU A 35 -13.99 4.05 2.66
C GLU A 35 -12.59 3.42 2.81
N GLY A 36 -12.48 2.38 3.63
CA GLY A 36 -11.24 1.63 3.81
C GLY A 36 -10.74 1.00 2.51
N PHE A 37 -9.43 1.01 2.27
CA PHE A 37 -8.85 0.58 0.99
C PHE A 37 -9.13 -0.89 0.70
N ALA A 38 -8.90 -1.76 1.69
CA ALA A 38 -9.09 -3.19 1.53
C ALA A 38 -10.56 -3.53 1.25
N ALA A 39 -11.51 -2.90 1.96
CA ALA A 39 -12.93 -3.01 1.68
C ALA A 39 -13.29 -2.52 0.26
N SER A 40 -12.83 -1.33 -0.12
CA SER A 40 -13.09 -0.72 -1.43
C SER A 40 -12.62 -1.59 -2.59
N VAL A 41 -11.38 -2.11 -2.52
CA VAL A 41 -10.80 -2.99 -3.54
C VAL A 41 -11.60 -4.30 -3.64
N ARG A 42 -11.99 -4.91 -2.51
CA ARG A 42 -12.81 -6.13 -2.51
C ARG A 42 -14.15 -5.90 -3.19
N THR A 43 -14.90 -4.88 -2.77
CA THR A 43 -16.24 -4.59 -3.29
C THR A 43 -16.21 -4.23 -4.77
N CYS A 44 -15.32 -3.31 -5.17
CA CYS A 44 -15.17 -2.90 -6.56
C CYS A 44 -14.70 -4.08 -7.43
N GLY A 45 -13.71 -4.84 -6.97
CA GLY A 45 -13.17 -6.00 -7.66
C GLY A 45 -14.24 -7.07 -7.90
N GLN A 46 -14.99 -7.47 -6.86
CA GLN A 46 -16.07 -8.46 -6.97
C GLN A 46 -17.16 -8.00 -7.93
N SER A 47 -17.62 -6.74 -7.80
CA SER A 47 -18.63 -6.17 -8.68
C SER A 47 -18.19 -6.16 -10.15
N CYS A 48 -16.95 -5.74 -10.42
CA CYS A 48 -16.37 -5.73 -11.76
C CYS A 48 -16.23 -7.15 -12.34
N MET A 49 -15.80 -8.13 -11.55
CA MET A 49 -15.72 -9.52 -12.02
C MET A 49 -17.10 -10.10 -12.36
N LEU A 50 -18.13 -9.78 -11.58
CA LEU A 50 -19.51 -10.18 -11.88
C LEU A 50 -20.03 -9.53 -13.17
N GLU A 51 -19.75 -8.24 -13.37
CA GLU A 51 -20.11 -7.53 -14.61
C GLU A 51 -19.42 -8.13 -15.84
N PHE A 52 -18.15 -8.50 -15.71
CA PHE A 52 -17.41 -9.19 -16.75
C PHE A 52 -18.01 -10.57 -17.05
N ASP A 53 -18.24 -11.39 -16.02
CA ASP A 53 -18.79 -12.74 -16.19
C ASP A 53 -20.19 -12.70 -16.84
N LYS A 54 -21.02 -11.73 -16.47
CA LYS A 54 -22.32 -11.49 -17.11
C LYS A 54 -22.15 -11.08 -18.58
N GLY A 55 -21.28 -10.11 -18.88
CA GLY A 55 -21.04 -9.68 -20.26
C GLY A 55 -20.47 -10.80 -21.15
N CYS A 56 -19.67 -11.70 -20.60
CA CYS A 56 -19.21 -12.90 -21.30
C CYS A 56 -20.37 -13.86 -21.61
N ALA A 57 -21.27 -14.10 -20.64
CA ALA A 57 -22.44 -14.95 -20.84
C ALA A 57 -23.37 -14.40 -21.92
N ASP A 58 -23.61 -13.08 -21.92
CA ASP A 58 -24.44 -12.40 -22.92
C ASP A 58 -23.84 -12.45 -24.33
N ALA A 59 -22.51 -12.51 -24.46
CA ALA A 59 -21.79 -12.63 -25.72
C ALA A 59 -21.59 -14.09 -26.20
N SER A 60 -21.91 -15.08 -25.37
CA SER A 60 -21.63 -16.49 -25.65
C SER A 60 -22.65 -17.12 -26.58
N ILE A 61 -22.18 -17.79 -27.63
CA ILE A 61 -23.06 -18.58 -28.52
C ILE A 61 -23.21 -19.99 -27.95
N ARG A 62 -24.43 -20.42 -27.63
CA ARG A 62 -24.74 -21.71 -26.94
C ARG A 62 -24.07 -22.96 -27.52
N LEU A 63 -23.84 -23.00 -28.84
CA LEU A 63 -23.20 -24.14 -29.54
C LEU A 63 -21.68 -24.08 -29.54
N ALA A 64 -21.10 -22.92 -29.21
CA ALA A 64 -19.68 -22.70 -29.21
C ALA A 64 -19.13 -22.81 -27.79
N LYS A 65 -18.27 -23.80 -27.53
CA LYS A 65 -17.54 -23.95 -26.26
C LYS A 65 -16.39 -22.95 -26.18
N TRP A 66 -16.69 -21.65 -26.29
CA TRP A 66 -15.67 -20.61 -26.25
C TRP A 66 -15.28 -20.28 -24.82
N ASP A 67 -13.99 -20.06 -24.61
CA ASP A 67 -13.39 -19.92 -23.28
C ASP A 67 -12.99 -18.46 -23.02
N ALA A 68 -13.62 -17.84 -22.02
CA ALA A 68 -13.28 -16.50 -21.55
C ALA A 68 -12.27 -16.50 -20.38
N SER A 69 -11.87 -17.67 -19.86
CA SER A 69 -11.06 -17.81 -18.65
C SER A 69 -9.76 -17.02 -18.72
N LYS A 70 -9.05 -17.06 -19.86
CA LYS A 70 -7.80 -16.32 -20.05
C LYS A 70 -7.99 -14.80 -19.98
N VAL A 71 -9.09 -14.30 -20.54
CA VAL A 71 -9.40 -12.86 -20.54
C VAL A 71 -9.86 -12.43 -19.14
N ARG A 72 -10.66 -13.26 -18.48
CA ARG A 72 -11.10 -13.10 -17.09
C ARG A 72 -9.91 -13.01 -16.13
N GLU A 73 -8.97 -13.94 -16.29
CA GLU A 73 -7.77 -14.01 -15.46
C GLU A 73 -6.86 -12.81 -15.70
N LYS A 74 -6.79 -12.32 -16.95
CA LYS A 74 -6.08 -11.09 -17.26
C LYS A 74 -6.74 -9.87 -16.62
N LEU A 75 -8.08 -9.78 -16.66
CA LEU A 75 -8.82 -8.70 -15.98
C LEU A 75 -8.50 -8.66 -14.49
N ARG A 76 -8.56 -9.82 -13.82
CA ARG A 76 -8.25 -9.97 -12.40
C ARG A 76 -6.85 -9.45 -12.08
N ARG A 77 -5.86 -9.83 -12.90
CA ARG A 77 -4.46 -9.37 -12.83
C ARG A 77 -4.32 -7.86 -12.95
N ASP A 78 -5.02 -7.27 -13.92
CA ASP A 78 -4.98 -5.83 -14.17
C ASP A 78 -5.62 -5.05 -13.00
N ILE A 79 -6.71 -5.57 -12.42
CA ILE A 79 -7.37 -5.01 -11.22
C ILE A 79 -6.41 -5.01 -10.02
N GLU A 80 -5.77 -6.14 -9.74
CA GLU A 80 -4.86 -6.29 -8.60
C GLU A 80 -3.59 -5.45 -8.78
N THR A 81 -3.03 -5.41 -9.99
CA THR A 81 -1.91 -4.53 -10.33
C THR A 81 -2.26 -3.06 -10.10
N HIS A 82 -3.46 -2.63 -10.51
CA HIS A 82 -3.91 -1.26 -10.29
C HIS A 82 -4.13 -0.97 -8.80
N ALA A 83 -4.75 -1.89 -8.05
CA ALA A 83 -4.90 -1.76 -6.60
C ALA A 83 -3.54 -1.60 -5.89
N SER A 84 -2.57 -2.46 -6.21
CA SER A 84 -1.20 -2.34 -5.68
C SER A 84 -0.56 -0.99 -6.01
N SER A 85 -0.75 -0.48 -7.24
CA SER A 85 -0.24 0.83 -7.64
C SER A 85 -0.87 1.98 -6.82
N VAL A 86 -2.19 1.98 -6.65
CA VAL A 86 -2.92 2.99 -5.84
C VAL A 86 -2.47 2.93 -4.38
N CYS A 87 -2.36 1.73 -3.80
CA CYS A 87 -1.89 1.54 -2.44
C CYS A 87 -0.48 2.12 -2.22
N ASN A 88 0.46 1.81 -3.13
CA ASN A 88 1.83 2.29 -3.03
C ASN A 88 1.92 3.82 -3.20
N LEU A 89 1.12 4.39 -4.11
CA LEU A 89 1.06 5.83 -4.31
C LEU A 89 0.54 6.52 -3.04
N LYS A 90 -0.55 6.03 -2.45
CA LYS A 90 -1.11 6.59 -1.21
C LYS A 90 -0.13 6.50 -0.04
N LEU A 91 0.56 5.38 0.08
CA LEU A 91 1.58 5.20 1.11
C LEU A 91 2.74 6.19 0.93
N SER A 92 3.19 6.42 -0.31
CA SER A 92 4.22 7.41 -0.62
C SER A 92 3.77 8.83 -0.24
N GLU A 93 2.51 9.18 -0.51
CA GLU A 93 1.93 10.47 -0.12
C GLU A 93 1.89 10.65 1.41
N MET A 94 1.45 9.61 2.14
CA MET A 94 1.41 9.63 3.61
C MET A 94 2.80 9.79 4.20
N ILE A 95 3.80 9.03 3.74
CA ILE A 95 5.18 9.15 4.21
C ILE A 95 5.70 10.58 3.97
N LYS A 96 5.55 11.11 2.75
CA LYS A 96 6.00 12.48 2.43
C LYS A 96 5.33 13.55 3.29
N LYS A 97 4.03 13.41 3.57
CA LYS A 97 3.28 14.32 4.46
C LYS A 97 3.93 14.36 5.84
N TYR A 98 4.21 13.21 6.45
CA TYR A 98 4.76 13.14 7.80
C TYR A 98 6.26 13.46 7.86
N GLU A 99 7.04 13.15 6.82
CA GLU A 99 8.42 13.63 6.68
C GLU A 99 8.47 15.16 6.64
N LYS A 100 7.60 15.80 5.85
CA LYS A 100 7.51 17.26 5.75
C LYS A 100 7.05 17.89 7.07
N GLN A 101 6.07 17.29 7.74
CA GLN A 101 5.61 17.75 9.04
C GLN A 101 6.73 17.69 10.08
N LEU A 102 7.44 16.56 10.15
CA LEU A 102 8.54 16.38 11.09
C LEU A 102 9.67 17.37 10.80
N ALA A 103 10.07 17.54 9.53
CA ALA A 103 11.08 18.52 9.16
C ALA A 103 10.67 19.94 9.58
N GLY A 104 9.44 20.36 9.25
CA GLY A 104 8.93 21.68 9.61
C GLY A 104 8.85 21.93 11.12
N ALA A 105 8.46 20.92 11.90
CA ALA A 105 8.37 21.02 13.36
C ALA A 105 9.75 21.08 14.04
N LEU A 106 10.80 20.61 13.38
CA LEU A 106 12.15 20.55 13.94
C LEU A 106 13.04 21.72 13.51
N THR A 107 12.93 22.23 12.29
CA THR A 107 13.88 23.22 11.75
C THR A 107 14.04 24.45 12.63
N GLU A 108 12.99 25.25 12.82
CA GLU A 108 13.10 26.53 13.57
C GLU A 108 13.41 26.32 15.07
N PRO A 109 12.80 25.33 15.77
CA PRO A 109 13.10 25.13 17.18
C PRO A 109 14.52 24.61 17.41
N VAL A 110 15.05 23.76 16.53
CA VAL A 110 16.44 23.27 16.64
C VAL A 110 17.43 24.42 16.39
N GLU A 111 17.19 25.27 15.39
CA GLU A 111 18.00 26.47 15.14
C GLU A 111 17.98 27.40 16.36
N SER A 112 16.80 27.68 16.92
CA SER A 112 16.66 28.52 18.12
C SER A 112 17.41 27.96 19.34
N LEU A 113 17.41 26.64 19.52
CA LEU A 113 18.13 25.96 20.60
C LEU A 113 19.64 26.03 20.43
N PHE A 114 20.14 26.02 19.18
CA PHE A 114 21.55 26.22 18.89
C PHE A 114 21.98 27.66 19.16
N GLU A 115 21.20 28.65 18.73
CA GLU A 115 21.47 30.08 18.98
C GLU A 115 21.49 30.42 20.48
N ALA A 116 20.64 29.78 21.28
CA ALA A 116 20.61 29.98 22.73
C ALA A 116 21.88 29.48 23.44
N GLY A 117 22.59 28.49 22.88
CA GLY A 117 23.88 27.99 23.39
C GLY A 117 23.87 27.48 24.84
N GLY A 118 22.71 27.06 25.35
CA GLY A 118 22.53 26.61 26.73
C GLY A 118 23.25 25.28 27.04
N ARG A 119 23.61 25.06 28.32
CA ARG A 119 24.18 23.76 28.76
C ARG A 119 23.20 22.59 28.56
N ASP A 120 21.92 22.88 28.49
CA ASP A 120 20.82 21.95 28.27
C ASP A 120 20.40 21.84 26.80
N THR A 121 21.04 22.55 25.85
CA THR A 121 20.67 22.56 24.41
C THR A 121 20.45 21.15 23.87
N TRP A 122 21.35 20.21 24.13
CA TRP A 122 21.22 18.84 23.64
C TRP A 122 20.10 18.04 24.31
N VAL A 123 19.86 18.25 25.60
CA VAL A 123 18.73 17.64 26.31
C VAL A 123 17.41 18.13 25.70
N SER A 124 17.32 19.43 25.44
CA SER A 124 16.16 20.07 24.82
C SER A 124 15.92 19.60 23.38
N ILE A 125 16.98 19.48 22.56
CA ILE A 125 16.88 18.93 21.19
C ILE A 125 16.39 17.48 21.21
N ARG A 126 16.92 16.62 22.09
CA ARG A 126 16.46 15.22 22.20
C ARG A 126 15.00 15.13 22.62
N GLY A 127 14.60 15.95 23.61
CA GLY A 127 13.22 16.01 24.07
C GLY A 127 12.25 16.49 22.97
N LEU A 128 12.64 17.51 22.21
CA LEU A 128 11.89 17.99 21.05
C LEU A 128 11.78 16.90 19.99
N LEU A 129 12.91 16.32 19.58
CA LEU A 129 12.95 15.29 18.56
C LEU A 129 12.03 14.13 18.95
N LYS A 130 12.09 13.65 20.20
CA LYS A 130 11.20 12.59 20.71
C LYS A 130 9.71 12.96 20.59
N ARG A 131 9.33 14.17 21.03
CA ARG A 131 7.92 14.61 20.98
C ARG A 131 7.38 14.71 19.55
N GLU A 132 8.08 15.41 18.67
CA GLU A 132 7.61 15.63 17.29
C GLU A 132 7.55 14.32 16.50
N THR A 133 8.52 13.45 16.75
CA THR A 133 8.54 12.06 16.29
C THR A 133 7.31 11.27 16.76
N GLU A 134 6.99 11.28 18.05
CA GLU A 134 5.84 10.57 18.60
C GLU A 134 4.51 11.07 18.01
N VAL A 135 4.40 12.39 17.81
CA VAL A 135 3.25 13.02 17.13
C VAL A 135 3.14 12.54 15.68
N ALA A 136 4.24 12.57 14.91
CA ALA A 136 4.25 12.14 13.52
C ALA A 136 3.91 10.64 13.37
N VAL A 137 4.47 9.78 14.23
CA VAL A 137 4.16 8.33 14.23
C VAL A 137 2.71 8.06 14.59
N SER A 138 2.17 8.74 15.60
CA SER A 138 0.78 8.56 16.02
C SER A 138 -0.19 8.96 14.91
N GLY A 139 0.08 10.08 14.23
CA GLY A 139 -0.69 10.50 13.06
C GLY A 139 -0.59 9.50 11.90
N LEU A 140 0.63 9.07 11.57
CA LEU A 140 0.86 8.10 10.50
C LEU A 140 0.15 6.76 10.78
N LEU A 141 0.14 6.30 12.03
CA LEU A 141 -0.59 5.10 12.45
C LEU A 141 -2.10 5.23 12.31
N ALA A 142 -2.66 6.37 12.70
CA ALA A 142 -4.09 6.64 12.54
C ALA A 142 -4.48 6.66 11.05
N ASP A 143 -3.68 7.32 10.22
CA ASP A 143 -3.89 7.38 8.77
C ASP A 143 -3.77 5.96 8.16
N PHE A 144 -2.77 5.15 8.55
CA PHE A 144 -2.65 3.76 8.09
C PHE A 144 -3.82 2.86 8.51
N ALA A 145 -4.30 3.01 9.73
CA ALA A 145 -5.44 2.25 10.24
C ALA A 145 -6.72 2.65 9.49
N SER A 146 -6.94 3.94 9.26
CA SER A 146 -8.08 4.44 8.47
C SER A 146 -8.06 3.95 7.02
N PHE A 147 -6.86 3.76 6.46
CA PHE A 147 -6.66 3.21 5.12
C PHE A 147 -6.81 1.67 5.08
N GLU A 148 -6.99 0.99 6.22
CA GLU A 148 -7.08 -0.48 6.31
C GLU A 148 -5.90 -1.23 5.68
N LEU A 149 -4.67 -0.77 5.93
CA LEU A 149 -3.49 -1.37 5.32
C LEU A 149 -3.02 -2.66 6.02
N ASP A 150 -3.28 -3.83 5.43
CA ASP A 150 -2.66 -5.11 5.83
C ASP A 150 -1.52 -5.51 4.87
N ARG A 151 -0.32 -4.98 5.12
CA ARG A 151 0.87 -5.25 4.29
C ARG A 151 1.35 -6.69 4.39
N PHE A 152 1.09 -7.36 5.52
CA PHE A 152 1.44 -8.77 5.68
C PHE A 152 0.59 -9.62 4.75
N SER A 153 -0.74 -9.46 4.80
CA SER A 153 -1.66 -10.17 3.90
C SER A 153 -1.40 -9.85 2.43
N ALA A 154 -1.08 -8.59 2.11
CA ALA A 154 -0.72 -8.20 0.75
C ALA A 154 0.47 -9.02 0.21
N VAL A 155 1.58 -9.12 0.95
CA VAL A 155 2.79 -9.83 0.47
C VAL A 155 2.69 -11.35 0.65
N PHE A 156 1.98 -11.80 1.69
CA PHE A 156 1.89 -13.22 2.02
C PHE A 156 0.90 -13.96 1.10
N ASN A 157 -0.27 -13.37 0.87
CA ASN A 157 -1.33 -13.99 0.09
C ASN A 157 -1.21 -13.74 -1.41
N HIS A 158 -0.25 -12.93 -1.86
CA HIS A 158 -0.11 -12.58 -3.27
C HIS A 158 1.30 -12.93 -3.80
N ASP A 159 1.41 -13.22 -5.08
CA ASP A 159 2.68 -13.43 -5.78
C ASP A 159 3.30 -12.10 -6.26
N ASN A 160 4.44 -12.18 -6.97
CA ASN A 160 5.15 -10.99 -7.46
C ASN A 160 4.35 -10.22 -8.51
N ASP A 161 3.36 -10.85 -9.13
CA ASP A 161 2.43 -10.24 -10.07
C ASP A 161 1.18 -9.69 -9.36
N SER A 162 1.19 -9.63 -8.02
CA SER A 162 0.06 -9.24 -7.17
C SER A 162 -1.14 -10.17 -7.25
N MET A 163 -0.99 -11.40 -7.77
CA MET A 163 -2.09 -12.37 -7.83
C MET A 163 -2.24 -13.12 -6.50
N PRO A 164 -3.46 -13.27 -5.94
CA PRO A 164 -3.80 -14.28 -4.96
C PRO A 164 -3.08 -15.59 -5.25
N ARG A 165 -2.11 -15.88 -4.38
CA ARG A 165 -1.21 -16.99 -4.49
C ARG A 165 -2.02 -18.27 -4.34
N VAL A 166 -1.99 -19.11 -5.37
CA VAL A 166 -2.58 -20.45 -5.31
C VAL A 166 -1.55 -21.36 -4.65
N TRP A 167 -1.87 -21.88 -3.47
CA TRP A 167 -0.97 -22.78 -2.74
C TRP A 167 -0.99 -24.16 -3.37
N THR A 168 -0.03 -24.45 -4.24
CA THR A 168 0.11 -25.75 -4.93
C THR A 168 1.09 -26.68 -4.22
N GLY A 169 1.75 -26.21 -3.17
CA GLY A 169 2.75 -26.94 -2.39
C GLY A 169 4.16 -26.89 -3.00
N LYS A 170 4.30 -26.24 -4.17
CA LYS A 170 5.59 -25.99 -4.83
C LYS A 170 6.23 -24.67 -4.40
N GLU A 171 5.46 -23.81 -3.75
CA GLU A 171 5.91 -22.50 -3.31
C GLU A 171 6.84 -22.63 -2.09
N ASP A 172 7.90 -21.84 -2.06
CA ASP A 172 8.75 -21.75 -0.86
C ASP A 172 8.07 -20.87 0.19
N ILE A 173 7.18 -21.51 0.97
CA ILE A 173 6.41 -20.89 2.05
C ILE A 173 7.33 -20.17 3.03
N ARG A 174 8.53 -20.71 3.30
CA ARG A 174 9.49 -20.11 4.23
C ARG A 174 10.01 -18.79 3.69
N THR A 175 10.35 -18.72 2.41
CA THR A 175 10.81 -17.48 1.76
C THR A 175 9.68 -16.45 1.69
N ILE A 176 8.47 -16.85 1.31
CA ILE A 176 7.29 -15.95 1.24
C ILE A 176 6.95 -15.37 2.62
N THR A 177 6.95 -16.21 3.66
CA THR A 177 6.73 -15.75 5.03
C THR A 177 7.81 -14.76 5.45
N LYS A 178 9.07 -15.02 5.07
CA LYS A 178 10.21 -14.15 5.39
C LYS A 178 10.10 -12.80 4.69
N ASP A 179 9.64 -12.78 3.44
CA ASP A 179 9.45 -11.54 2.67
C ASP A 179 8.26 -10.73 3.19
N ALA A 180 7.13 -11.38 3.49
CA ALA A 180 5.98 -10.72 4.11
C ALA A 180 6.32 -10.16 5.51
N ARG A 181 7.07 -10.93 6.30
CA ARG A 181 7.64 -10.45 7.57
C ARG A 181 8.63 -9.33 7.35
N SER A 182 9.49 -9.37 6.34
CA SER A 182 10.45 -8.31 6.01
C SER A 182 9.76 -7.02 5.58
N ALA A 183 8.70 -7.08 4.78
CA ALA A 183 7.92 -5.92 4.37
C ALA A 183 7.18 -5.27 5.54
N SER A 184 6.62 -6.09 6.43
CA SER A 184 6.02 -5.67 7.69
C SER A 184 7.07 -5.12 8.66
N LEU A 185 8.23 -5.78 8.75
CA LEU A 185 9.37 -5.35 9.57
C LEU A 185 9.99 -4.08 9.04
N LYS A 186 10.06 -3.83 7.72
CA LYS A 186 10.54 -2.55 7.18
C LYS A 186 9.61 -1.41 7.59
N LEU A 187 8.30 -1.64 7.56
CA LEU A 187 7.32 -0.68 8.08
C LEU A 187 7.56 -0.46 9.58
N LEU A 188 7.67 -1.54 10.37
CA LEU A 188 7.96 -1.48 11.80
C LEU A 188 9.34 -0.90 12.13
N SER A 189 10.35 -1.08 11.29
CA SER A 189 11.72 -0.59 11.45
C SER A 189 11.80 0.89 11.16
N VAL A 190 11.07 1.39 10.16
CA VAL A 190 10.87 2.84 9.98
C VAL A 190 10.22 3.39 11.25
N MET A 191 9.17 2.74 11.76
CA MET A 191 8.51 3.17 13.01
C MET A 191 9.42 3.06 14.25
N ALA A 192 10.30 2.06 14.31
CA ALA A 192 11.19 1.82 15.44
C ALA A 192 12.45 2.69 15.41
N ALA A 193 13.01 2.98 14.23
CA ALA A 193 14.13 3.91 14.06
C ALA A 193 13.74 5.34 14.44
N ILE A 194 12.45 5.65 14.29
CA ILE A 194 11.86 6.90 14.73
C ILE A 194 11.74 6.91 16.28
N ARG A 195 11.51 5.77 16.95
CA ARG A 195 11.66 5.68 18.42
C ARG A 195 13.13 5.72 18.84
N LEU A 196 13.66 6.92 19.03
CA LEU A 196 14.99 7.17 19.60
C LEU A 196 15.19 6.36 20.88
N ASP A 197 16.19 5.49 20.84
CA ASP A 197 16.62 4.65 21.98
C ASP A 197 16.91 5.55 23.20
N GLU A 198 16.36 5.21 24.36
CA GLU A 198 16.43 5.97 25.61
C GLU A 198 17.81 5.90 26.28
N LYS A 199 18.85 5.46 25.57
CA LYS A 199 20.18 5.33 26.15
C LYS A 199 20.95 6.65 26.02
N PRO A 200 21.46 7.21 27.12
CA PRO A 200 22.32 8.38 27.05
C PRO A 200 23.60 8.02 26.31
N ASP A 201 23.77 8.56 25.11
CA ASP A 201 25.00 8.42 24.35
C ASP A 201 26.16 9.07 25.10
N LYS A 202 27.28 8.35 25.15
CA LYS A 202 28.54 8.72 25.81
C LYS A 202 29.19 10.01 25.28
N ILE A 203 28.52 10.71 24.37
CA ILE A 203 28.98 11.92 23.69
C ILE A 203 29.01 13.13 24.66
N GLU A 204 28.18 13.14 25.70
CA GLU A 204 28.21 14.19 26.74
C GLU A 204 29.58 14.28 27.44
N LYS A 205 30.30 13.16 27.56
CA LYS A 205 31.65 13.12 28.17
C LYS A 205 32.73 13.77 27.32
N TYR A 206 32.50 13.96 26.02
CA TYR A 206 33.48 14.56 25.11
C TYR A 206 33.27 16.07 24.93
N PHE A 207 32.08 16.59 25.23
CA PHE A 207 31.76 18.02 25.12
C PHE A 207 31.84 18.78 26.44
N PHE A 208 31.80 18.07 27.59
CA PHE A 208 32.02 18.67 28.91
C PHE A 208 33.00 17.81 29.74
N PRO A 209 34.32 18.01 29.60
CA PRO A 209 35.26 17.47 30.56
C PRO A 209 35.15 18.29 31.86
N LEU A 210 34.94 17.59 32.99
CA LEU A 210 35.25 18.15 34.31
C LEU A 210 36.76 18.41 34.42
#